data_AF-A0A1E3P3J9-F1
#
_entry.id   AF-A0A1E3P3J9-F1
#
_cell.length_a   1.000
_cell.length_b   1.000
_cell.length_c   1.000
_cell.angle_alpha   90.00
_cell.angle_beta   90.00
_cell.angle_gamma   90.00
#
_symmetry.space_group_name_H-M   'P 1'
#
loop_
_entity.id
_entity.type
_entity.pdbx_description
1 polymer ?
#
loop_
_entity_poly.entity_id
_entity_poly.type
_entity_poly.pdbx_seq_one_letter_code
_entity_poly.pdbx_strand_id
1 'polypeptide(L)'
;MGIAESFELMAAEYNNASVWKAPISYDLNGILALVFLLFSFSIISVITLSDKSSFQGSVRYVILSAIGSLLFGFGSVLFSNYVGVYV
;
A
#
# COMPACT_ATOMS: atom_id res chain seq x y z
N MET A 1 31.85 -26.52 -16.00
CA MET A 1 30.52 -26.07 -16.45
C MET A 1 30.72 -24.75 -17.16
N GLY A 2 30.44 -24.73 -18.47
CA GLY A 2 30.67 -23.56 -19.31
C GLY A 2 29.52 -22.57 -19.19
N ILE A 3 29.80 -21.28 -19.39
CA ILE A 3 28.82 -20.19 -19.31
C ILE A 3 27.58 -20.47 -20.19
N ALA A 4 27.76 -21.16 -21.32
CA ALA A 4 26.66 -21.57 -22.21
C ALA A 4 25.66 -22.53 -21.55
N GLU A 5 26.11 -23.57 -20.84
CA GLU A 5 25.22 -24.53 -20.16
C GLU A 5 24.40 -23.85 -19.04
N SER A 6 24.99 -22.86 -18.34
CA SER A 6 24.27 -22.08 -17.33
C SER A 6 23.21 -21.15 -17.94
N PHE A 7 23.41 -20.63 -19.14
CA PHE A 7 22.40 -19.81 -19.84
C PHE A 7 21.22 -20.66 -20.32
N GLU A 8 21.48 -21.86 -20.84
CA GLU A 8 20.43 -22.77 -21.29
C GLU A 8 19.54 -23.22 -20.13
N LEU A 9 20.13 -23.49 -18.96
CA LEU A 9 19.39 -23.81 -17.73
C LEU A 9 18.54 -22.63 -17.25
N MET A 10 19.07 -21.41 -17.24
CA MET A 10 18.31 -20.20 -16.85
C MET A 10 17.16 -19.91 -17.82
N ALA A 11 17.37 -20.09 -19.12
CA ALA A 11 16.33 -19.90 -20.12
C ALA A 11 15.22 -20.96 -19.97
N ALA A 12 15.58 -22.22 -19.70
CA ALA A 12 14.60 -23.27 -19.43
C ALA A 12 13.77 -22.98 -18.17
N GLU A 13 14.39 -22.45 -17.10
CA GLU A 13 13.70 -22.10 -15.86
C GLU A 13 12.77 -20.89 -16.04
N TYR A 14 13.22 -19.84 -16.76
CA TYR A 14 12.38 -18.69 -17.10
C TYR A 14 11.17 -19.09 -17.96
N ASN A 15 11.37 -19.96 -18.95
CA ASN A 15 10.30 -20.41 -19.84
C ASN A 15 9.29 -21.34 -19.13
N ASN A 16 9.71 -22.02 -18.06
CA ASN A 16 8.84 -22.85 -17.23
C ASN A 16 8.21 -22.09 -16.05
N ALA A 17 8.64 -20.85 -15.77
CA ALA A 17 8.08 -20.04 -14.70
C ALA A 17 6.66 -19.58 -15.06
N SER A 18 5.79 -19.51 -14.06
CA SER A 18 4.46 -18.93 -14.25
C SER A 18 4.57 -17.41 -14.45
N VAL A 19 3.73 -16.86 -15.33
CA VAL A 19 3.65 -15.42 -15.54
C VAL A 19 3.28 -14.75 -14.22
N TRP A 20 4.10 -13.79 -13.77
CA TRP A 20 3.82 -13.01 -12.58
C TRP A 20 2.48 -12.28 -12.74
N LYS A 21 1.62 -12.42 -11.72
CA LYS A 21 0.36 -11.70 -11.64
C LYS A 21 0.45 -10.72 -10.47
N ALA A 22 0.10 -9.47 -10.74
CA ALA A 22 -0.01 -8.48 -9.69
C ALA A 22 -1.01 -8.95 -8.62
N PRO A 23 -0.67 -8.79 -7.32
CA PRO A 23 -1.57 -9.20 -6.24
C PRO A 23 -2.88 -8.38 -6.21
N ILE A 24 -2.88 -7.19 -6.81
CA ILE A 24 -4.05 -6.32 -6.96
C ILE A 24 -4.12 -5.91 -8.44
N SER A 25 -5.31 -6.00 -9.03
CA SER A 25 -5.52 -5.55 -10.41
C SER A 25 -5.43 -4.03 -10.47
N TYR A 26 -4.86 -3.52 -11.57
CA TYR A 26 -4.65 -2.09 -11.75
C TYR A 26 -5.95 -1.28 -11.68
N ASP A 27 -7.05 -1.85 -12.19
CA ASP A 27 -8.39 -1.24 -12.17
C ASP A 27 -8.92 -1.00 -10.75
N LEU A 28 -8.50 -1.81 -9.78
CA LEU A 28 -8.91 -1.66 -8.39
C LEU A 28 -8.07 -0.64 -7.61
N ASN A 29 -6.86 -0.30 -8.09
CA ASN A 29 -5.96 0.61 -7.38
C ASN A 29 -6.62 1.98 -7.15
N GLY A 30 -7.29 2.54 -8.15
CA GLY A 30 -7.93 3.86 -8.04
C GLY A 30 -9.06 3.90 -7.01
N ILE A 31 -9.94 2.89 -7.04
CA ILE A 31 -11.07 2.79 -6.10
C ILE A 31 -10.56 2.55 -4.68
N LEU A 32 -9.63 1.63 -4.50
CA LEU A 32 -9.04 1.36 -3.19
C LEU A 32 -8.31 2.59 -2.65
N ALA A 33 -7.49 3.25 -3.47
CA ALA A 33 -6.81 4.49 -3.10
C ALA A 33 -7.79 5.54 -2.59
N LEU A 34 -8.88 5.78 -3.33
CA LEU A 34 -9.91 6.74 -2.93
C LEU A 34 -10.51 6.39 -1.57
N VAL A 35 -10.89 5.12 -1.37
CA VAL A 35 -11.45 4.65 -0.09
C VAL A 35 -10.45 4.86 1.06
N PHE A 36 -9.21 4.40 0.90
CA PHE A 36 -8.16 4.54 1.92
C PHE A 36 -7.91 6.01 2.29
N LEU A 37 -7.84 6.89 1.29
CA LEU A 37 -7.61 8.32 1.51
C LEU A 37 -8.81 9.01 2.19
N LEU A 38 -10.03 8.74 1.77
CA LEU A 38 -11.24 9.32 2.40
C LEU A 38 -11.38 8.89 3.86
N PHE A 39 -11.16 7.61 4.16
CA PHE A 39 -11.16 7.13 5.55
C PHE A 39 -10.02 7.74 6.36
N SER A 40 -8.82 7.84 5.79
CA SER A 40 -7.69 8.49 6.44
C SER A 40 -8.00 9.94 6.79
N PHE A 41 -8.50 10.75 5.84
CA PHE A 41 -8.87 12.14 6.09
C PHE A 41 -9.98 12.28 7.13
N SER A 42 -10.96 11.38 7.12
CA SER A 42 -12.03 11.35 8.12
C SER A 42 -11.47 11.10 9.52
N ILE A 43 -10.56 10.12 9.66
CA ILE A 43 -9.91 9.83 10.95
C ILE A 43 -9.06 11.03 11.38
N ILE A 44 -8.17 11.54 10.52
CA ILE A 44 -7.31 12.70 10.79
C ILE A 44 -8.13 13.91 11.27
N SER A 45 -9.28 14.16 10.65
CA SER A 45 -10.19 15.23 11.06
C SER A 45 -10.71 15.02 12.50
N VAL A 46 -11.12 13.80 12.84
CA VAL A 46 -11.60 13.46 14.19
C VAL A 46 -10.49 13.64 15.25
N ILE A 47 -9.28 13.17 14.98
CA ILE A 47 -8.16 13.29 15.95
C ILE A 47 -7.65 14.73 16.11
N THR A 48 -7.75 15.54 15.05
CA THR A 48 -7.39 16.97 15.11
C THR A 48 -8.26 17.71 16.12
N LEU A 49 -9.56 17.39 16.14
CA LEU A 49 -10.55 18.01 17.04
C LEU A 49 -10.67 17.31 18.40
N SER A 50 -10.01 16.16 18.61
CA SER A 50 -10.12 15.39 19.85
C SER A 50 -9.32 16.03 20.99
N ASP A 51 -9.92 16.06 22.19
CA ASP A 51 -9.25 16.46 23.43
C ASP A 51 -8.18 15.43 23.83
N LYS A 52 -6.98 15.93 24.12
CA LYS A 52 -5.78 15.15 24.46
C LYS A 52 -5.37 15.30 25.93
N SER A 53 -6.10 16.11 26.69
CA SER A 53 -5.77 16.45 28.08
C SER A 53 -5.88 15.28 29.05
N SER A 54 -6.81 14.35 28.79
CA SER A 54 -6.98 13.12 29.58
C SER A 54 -6.11 11.98 29.05
N PHE A 55 -5.73 11.05 29.94
CA PHE A 55 -5.01 9.83 29.55
C PHE A 55 -5.78 9.04 28.49
N GLN A 56 -7.09 8.87 28.65
CA GLN A 56 -7.94 8.19 27.68
C GLN A 56 -7.97 8.92 26.33
N GLY A 57 -8.02 10.25 26.34
CA GLY A 57 -7.94 11.09 25.13
C GLY A 57 -6.61 10.93 24.39
N SER A 58 -5.50 10.91 25.14
CA SER A 58 -4.15 10.68 24.60
C SER A 58 -4.01 9.27 23.98
N VAL A 59 -4.48 8.22 24.66
CA VAL A 59 -4.44 6.85 24.11
C VAL A 59 -5.26 6.75 22.82
N ARG A 60 -6.48 7.31 22.82
CA ARG A 60 -7.33 7.36 21.62
C ARG A 60 -6.65 8.12 20.49
N TYR A 61 -5.98 9.24 20.79
CA TYR A 61 -5.25 10.02 19.79
C TYR A 61 -4.14 9.19 19.14
N VAL A 62 -3.34 8.47 19.92
CA VAL A 62 -2.24 7.64 19.39
C VAL A 62 -2.78 6.53 18.48
N ILE A 63 -3.80 5.79 18.94
CA ILE A 63 -4.38 4.68 18.16
C ILE A 63 -4.97 5.19 16.85
N LEU A 64 -5.79 6.24 16.90
CA LEU A 64 -6.41 6.80 15.70
C LEU A 64 -5.38 7.42 14.76
N SER A 65 -4.30 8.02 15.28
CA SER A 65 -3.23 8.58 14.44
C SER A 65 -2.45 7.48 13.73
N ALA A 66 -2.18 6.36 14.40
CA ALA A 66 -1.55 5.20 13.78
C ALA A 66 -2.44 4.58 12.69
N ILE A 67 -3.75 4.45 12.92
CA ILE A 67 -4.68 3.96 11.90
C ILE A 67 -4.75 4.94 10.73
N GLY A 68 -4.92 6.23 11.00
CA GLY A 68 -5.01 7.27 9.97
C GLY A 68 -3.76 7.32 9.08
N SER A 69 -2.58 7.22 9.68
CA SER A 69 -1.30 7.24 8.94
C SER A 69 -1.09 5.98 8.10
N LEU A 70 -1.45 4.79 8.62
CA LEU A 70 -1.42 3.55 7.84
C LEU A 70 -2.32 3.65 6.61
N LEU A 71 -3.57 4.07 6.79
CA LEU A 71 -4.51 4.24 5.68
C LEU A 71 -4.01 5.28 4.67
N PHE A 72 -3.42 6.39 5.15
CA PHE A 72 -2.84 7.40 4.27
C PHE A 72 -1.70 6.83 3.43
N GLY A 73 -0.78 6.08 4.06
CA GLY A 73 0.36 5.47 3.40
C GLY A 73 -0.06 4.48 2.32
N PHE A 74 -0.92 3.51 2.66
CA PHE A 74 -1.44 2.55 1.69
C PHE A 74 -2.25 3.23 0.58
N GLY A 75 -3.11 4.19 0.92
CA GLY A 75 -3.87 4.97 -0.05
C GLY A 75 -2.97 5.73 -1.02
N SER A 76 -1.87 6.31 -0.53
CA SER A 76 -0.89 7.04 -1.36
C SER A 76 -0.14 6.13 -2.33
N VAL A 77 0.27 4.93 -1.90
CA VAL A 77 0.92 3.94 -2.77
C VAL A 77 -0.04 3.49 -3.88
N LEU A 78 -1.28 3.14 -3.51
CA LEU A 78 -2.30 2.75 -4.48
C LEU A 78 -2.63 3.89 -5.45
N PHE A 79 -2.70 5.13 -4.97
CA PHE A 79 -2.92 6.31 -5.80
C PHE A 79 -1.77 6.53 -6.79
N SER A 80 -0.52 6.45 -6.31
CA SER A 80 0.68 6.56 -7.14
C SER A 80 0.71 5.52 -8.25
N ASN A 81 0.35 4.28 -7.91
CA ASN A 81 0.19 3.22 -8.89
C ASN A 81 -0.93 3.52 -9.87
N TYR A 82 -2.09 4.00 -9.41
CA TYR A 82 -3.22 4.35 -10.29
C TYR A 82 -2.90 5.47 -11.30
N VAL A 83 -2.19 6.52 -10.88
CA VAL A 83 -1.80 7.64 -11.77
C VAL A 83 -0.62 7.31 -12.69
N GLY A 84 -0.09 6.09 -12.63
CA GLY A 84 0.96 5.62 -13.52
C GLY A 84 2.37 6.09 -13.17
N VAL A 85 2.61 6.50 -11.93
CA VAL A 85 3.99 6.77 -11.44
C VAL A 85 4.73 5.46 -11.15
N TYR A 86 4.00 4.41 -10.75
CA TYR A 86 4.49 3.06 -10.43
C TYR A 86 5.64 3.06 -9.40
N VAL A 87 5.30 2.87 -8.12
CA VAL A 87 6.27 2.76 -7.02
C VAL A 87 6.64 1.30 -6.78
#